data_AF-A0A358S402-F1
#
_entry.id   AF-A0A358S402-F1
#
_cell.length_a   1.000
_cell.length_b   1.000
_cell.length_c   1.000
_cell.angle_alpha   90.00
_cell.angle_beta   90.00
_cell.angle_gamma   90.00
#
_symmetry.space_group_name_H-M   'P 1'
#
loop_
_entity.id
_entity.type
_entity.pdbx_description
1 polymer ?
#
loop_
_entity_poly.entity_id
_entity_poly.type
_entity_poly.pdbx_seq_one_letter_code
_entity_poly.pdbx_strand_id
1 'polypeptide(L)'
;MKTLSNESLQSAFSEKILEQKRQIVYEEEKLKELIRFQRYYNLIERGESFYEEVALPELLYLPHSMKDQLMQDEDILPYVRAWMELLPVTFYTRWVPKASIEKREPFHYYMALCISKENLALWPVPLPPCVRTSPERKCIHTILRKNHEEVLSGKHLDQGLMYLEKNGYRLSGDVMTMYISSRIEQGQKVNYHYAYFPVETE
;
A
#
# COMPACT_ATOMS: atom_id res chain seq x y z
N MET A 1 27.03 -34.45 -27.41
CA MET A 1 26.63 -33.06 -27.11
C MET A 1 25.51 -32.69 -28.07
N LYS A 2 24.30 -32.40 -27.59
CA LYS A 2 23.26 -31.79 -28.44
C LYS A 2 23.64 -30.32 -28.62
N THR A 3 23.98 -29.92 -29.84
CA THR A 3 24.20 -28.52 -30.20
C THR A 3 22.86 -27.80 -30.06
N LEU A 4 22.74 -26.90 -29.08
CA LEU A 4 21.58 -26.01 -28.98
C LEU A 4 21.55 -25.12 -30.21
N SER A 5 20.38 -24.94 -30.83
CA SER A 5 20.23 -23.99 -31.94
C SER A 5 20.46 -22.57 -31.44
N ASN A 6 20.88 -21.66 -32.33
CA ASN A 6 21.04 -20.23 -31.99
C ASN A 6 19.76 -19.62 -31.39
N GLU A 7 18.58 -20.08 -31.84
CA GLU A 7 17.29 -19.66 -31.29
C GLU A 7 17.08 -20.14 -29.84
N SER A 8 17.44 -21.39 -29.54
CA SER A 8 17.37 -21.91 -28.15
C SER A 8 18.30 -21.16 -27.21
N LEU A 9 19.50 -20.79 -27.68
CA LEU A 9 20.45 -19.99 -26.91
C LEU A 9 19.93 -18.57 -26.68
N GLN A 10 19.38 -17.92 -27.72
CA GLN A 10 18.78 -16.59 -27.58
C GLN A 10 17.62 -16.59 -26.58
N SER A 11 16.71 -17.57 -26.66
CA SER A 11 15.61 -17.70 -25.69
C SER A 11 16.12 -17.85 -24.25
N ALA A 12 17.11 -18.72 -24.04
CA ALA A 12 17.70 -18.93 -22.71
C ALA A 12 18.35 -17.65 -22.15
N PHE A 13 19.04 -16.87 -22.99
CA PHE A 13 19.58 -15.57 -22.58
C PHE A 13 18.48 -14.55 -22.28
N SER A 14 17.42 -14.48 -23.09
CA SER A 14 16.28 -13.60 -22.84
C SER A 14 15.58 -13.91 -21.52
N GLU A 15 15.37 -15.19 -21.20
CA GLU A 15 14.83 -15.63 -19.91
C GLU A 15 15.73 -15.23 -18.75
N LYS A 16 17.05 -15.44 -18.87
CA LYS A 16 18.01 -15.05 -17.84
C LYS A 16 18.08 -13.53 -17.64
N ILE A 17 17.99 -12.75 -18.71
CA ILE A 17 17.92 -11.28 -18.63
C ILE A 17 16.65 -10.85 -17.89
N LEU A 18 15.51 -11.46 -18.19
CA LEU A 18 14.25 -11.15 -17.51
C LEU A 18 14.29 -11.52 -16.02
N GLU A 19 14.85 -12.69 -15.68
CA GLU A 19 15.07 -13.12 -14.30
C GLU A 19 15.91 -12.10 -13.52
N GLN A 20 17.01 -11.63 -14.11
CA GLN A 20 17.86 -10.64 -13.45
C GLN A 20 17.19 -9.27 -13.33
N LYS A 21 16.41 -8.84 -14.32
CA LYS A 21 15.60 -7.62 -14.21
C LYS A 21 14.61 -7.70 -13.05
N ARG A 22 13.92 -8.83 -12.90
CA ARG A 22 13.04 -9.07 -11.75
C ARG A 22 13.81 -8.99 -10.43
N GLN A 23 14.96 -9.66 -10.33
CA GLN A 23 15.74 -9.63 -9.09
C GLN A 23 16.19 -8.22 -8.71
N ILE A 24 16.64 -7.42 -9.69
CA ILE A 24 17.04 -6.02 -9.46
C ILE A 24 15.86 -5.23 -8.90
N VAL A 25 14.70 -5.25 -9.57
CA VAL A 25 13.54 -4.49 -9.13
C VAL A 25 13.03 -4.98 -7.76
N TYR A 26 13.09 -6.28 -7.48
CA TYR A 26 12.73 -6.83 -6.17
C TYR A 26 13.62 -6.27 -5.05
N GLU A 27 14.95 -6.25 -5.24
CA GLU A 27 15.88 -5.69 -4.25
C GLU A 27 15.73 -4.16 -4.14
N GLU A 28 15.41 -3.47 -5.24
CA GLU A 28 15.10 -2.04 -5.22
C GLU A 28 13.85 -1.74 -4.40
N GLU A 29 12.75 -2.49 -4.56
CA GLU A 29 11.53 -2.33 -3.75
C GLU A 29 11.81 -2.58 -2.27
N LYS A 30 12.58 -3.63 -1.96
CA LYS A 30 13.02 -3.92 -0.59
C LYS A 30 13.84 -2.77 0.01
N LEU A 31 14.79 -2.21 -0.74
CA LEU A 31 15.60 -1.08 -0.31
C LEU A 31 14.74 0.17 -0.09
N LYS A 32 13.81 0.46 -1.02
CA LYS A 32 12.86 1.58 -0.91
C LYS A 32 12.02 1.48 0.38
N GLU A 33 11.51 0.30 0.71
CA GLU A 33 10.76 0.08 1.97
C GLU A 33 11.63 0.30 3.21
N LEU A 34 12.88 -0.19 3.21
CA LEU A 34 13.80 0.03 4.34
C LEU A 34 14.13 1.51 4.56
N ILE A 35 14.44 2.24 3.49
CA ILE A 35 14.70 3.69 3.53
C ILE A 35 13.46 4.43 4.04
N ARG A 36 12.28 4.05 3.54
CA ARG A 36 11.00 4.63 3.94
C ARG A 36 10.72 4.40 5.42
N PHE A 37 10.90 3.17 5.92
CA PHE A 37 10.74 2.89 7.34
C PHE A 37 11.73 3.67 8.19
N GLN A 38 13.01 3.72 7.82
CA GLN A 38 14.02 4.51 8.52
C GLN A 38 13.60 5.98 8.63
N ARG A 39 13.11 6.58 7.53
CA ARG A 39 12.57 7.95 7.52
C ARG A 39 11.41 8.10 8.51
N TYR A 40 10.44 7.20 8.50
CA TYR A 40 9.30 7.27 9.42
C TYR A 40 9.72 7.13 10.89
N TYR A 41 10.64 6.22 11.20
CA TYR A 41 11.14 6.08 12.57
C TYR A 41 11.75 7.39 13.07
N ASN A 42 12.55 8.06 12.25
CA ASN A 42 13.14 9.37 12.58
C ASN A 42 12.08 10.46 12.79
N LEU A 43 11.06 10.54 11.91
CA LEU A 43 9.97 11.51 12.04
C LEU A 43 9.17 11.28 13.33
N ILE A 44 8.84 10.02 13.63
CA ILE A 44 8.11 9.63 14.83
C ILE A 44 8.93 9.94 16.09
N GLU A 45 10.25 9.67 16.09
CA GLU A 45 11.14 9.99 17.22
C GLU A 45 11.19 11.49 17.53
N ARG A 46 11.17 12.33 16.51
CA ARG A 46 11.21 13.79 16.66
C ARG A 46 9.85 14.40 17.03
N GLY A 47 8.76 13.64 16.88
CA GLY A 47 7.40 14.14 17.08
C GLY A 47 7.00 15.23 16.07
N GLU A 48 7.64 15.27 14.91
CA GLU A 48 7.39 16.27 13.88
C GLU A 48 6.10 15.95 13.11
N SER A 49 5.29 16.98 12.86
CA SER A 49 4.18 16.85 11.91
C SER A 49 4.73 16.67 10.50
N PHE A 50 4.24 15.67 9.79
CA PHE A 50 4.72 15.31 8.46
C PHE A 50 3.58 15.33 7.45
N TYR A 51 3.72 16.16 6.41
CA TYR A 51 2.83 16.21 5.26
C TYR A 51 3.67 16.42 4.00
N GLU A 52 3.55 15.54 3.03
CA GLU A 52 4.33 15.56 1.80
C GLU A 52 3.42 15.31 0.60
N GLU A 53 3.54 16.16 -0.42
CA GLU A 53 2.91 15.91 -1.71
C GLU A 53 3.68 14.83 -2.45
N VAL A 54 2.98 13.77 -2.85
CA VAL A 54 3.54 12.67 -3.62
C VAL A 54 2.62 12.31 -4.78
N ALA A 55 3.19 11.72 -5.83
CA ALA A 55 2.41 11.02 -6.84
C ALA A 55 2.41 9.53 -6.50
N LEU A 56 1.23 8.93 -6.37
CA LEU A 56 1.11 7.48 -6.32
C LEU A 56 0.85 6.95 -7.73
N PRO A 57 1.53 5.87 -8.15
CA PRO A 57 1.27 5.24 -9.44
C PRO A 57 -0.12 4.60 -9.46
N GLU A 58 -0.54 4.09 -10.61
CA GLU A 58 -1.71 3.22 -10.68
C GLU A 58 -1.50 1.96 -9.83
N LEU A 59 -2.43 1.70 -8.91
CA LEU A 59 -2.39 0.61 -7.94
C LEU A 59 -3.57 -0.35 -8.14
N LEU A 60 -3.31 -1.65 -7.94
CA LEU A 60 -4.33 -2.68 -7.88
C LEU A 60 -4.41 -3.24 -6.46
N TYR A 61 -5.62 -3.37 -5.95
CA TYR A 61 -5.92 -3.85 -4.60
C TYR A 61 -6.66 -5.17 -4.67
N LEU A 62 -6.12 -6.18 -4.00
CA LEU A 62 -6.80 -7.43 -3.71
C LEU A 62 -7.33 -7.38 -2.27
N PRO A 63 -8.60 -6.96 -2.06
CA PRO A 63 -9.19 -7.00 -0.73
C PRO A 63 -9.32 -8.47 -0.28
N HIS A 64 -8.99 -8.74 0.98
CA HIS A 64 -9.11 -10.08 1.58
C HIS A 64 -9.85 -10.10 2.92
N SER A 65 -10.00 -8.95 3.58
CA SER A 65 -10.78 -8.82 4.81
C SER A 65 -11.54 -7.49 4.82
N MET A 66 -12.70 -7.45 5.46
CA MET A 66 -13.37 -6.21 5.84
C MET A 66 -13.15 -5.97 7.33
N LYS A 67 -12.52 -4.85 7.69
CA LYS A 67 -11.97 -4.65 9.04
C LYS A 67 -11.11 -5.88 9.44
N ASP A 68 -11.35 -6.42 10.63
CA ASP A 68 -10.64 -7.59 11.15
C ASP A 68 -11.38 -8.91 10.84
N GLN A 69 -12.46 -8.85 10.05
CA GLN A 69 -13.19 -10.03 9.61
C GLN A 69 -12.70 -10.46 8.22
N LEU A 70 -12.08 -11.64 8.16
CA LEU A 70 -11.75 -12.29 6.89
C LEU A 70 -13.01 -12.36 6.02
N MET A 71 -12.89 -11.98 4.75
CA MET A 71 -13.98 -12.25 3.82
C MET A 71 -14.07 -13.78 3.72
N GLN A 72 -15.26 -14.34 4.01
CA GLN A 72 -15.50 -15.79 4.02
C GLN A 72 -15.56 -16.40 2.61
N ASP A 73 -14.75 -15.85 1.69
CA ASP A 73 -14.65 -16.28 0.32
C ASP A 73 -13.42 -17.19 0.23
N GLU A 74 -13.60 -18.48 0.46
CA GLU A 74 -12.50 -19.46 0.35
C GLU A 74 -11.84 -19.43 -1.04
N ASP A 75 -12.58 -18.97 -2.06
CA ASP A 75 -12.09 -18.84 -3.43
C ASP A 75 -11.05 -17.70 -3.56
N ILE A 76 -10.95 -16.77 -2.60
CA ILE A 76 -9.96 -15.69 -2.65
C ILE A 76 -8.57 -16.11 -2.17
N LEU A 77 -8.49 -17.14 -1.32
CA LEU A 77 -7.25 -17.53 -0.64
C LEU A 77 -6.09 -17.90 -1.59
N PRO A 78 -6.31 -18.60 -2.73
CA PRO A 78 -5.24 -18.85 -3.69
C PRO A 78 -4.64 -17.57 -4.26
N TYR A 79 -5.47 -16.56 -4.53
CA TYR A 79 -5.03 -15.26 -5.04
C TYR A 79 -4.22 -14.50 -3.99
N VAL A 80 -4.71 -14.48 -2.74
CA VAL A 80 -4.00 -13.85 -1.62
C VAL A 80 -2.62 -14.49 -1.43
N ARG A 81 -2.53 -15.83 -1.47
CA ARG A 81 -1.26 -16.55 -1.38
C ARG A 81 -0.31 -16.18 -2.52
N ALA A 82 -0.78 -16.18 -3.76
CA ALA A 82 0.04 -15.81 -4.92
C ALA A 82 0.58 -14.37 -4.82
N TRP A 83 -0.20 -13.44 -4.30
CA TRP A 83 0.25 -12.07 -4.09
C TRP A 83 1.25 -11.98 -2.92
N MET A 84 1.03 -12.72 -1.83
CA MET A 84 1.95 -12.77 -0.67
C MET A 84 3.34 -13.32 -1.02
N GLU A 85 3.44 -14.26 -1.95
CA GLU A 85 4.73 -14.81 -2.42
C GLU A 85 5.62 -13.76 -3.10
N LEU A 86 5.03 -12.61 -3.47
CA LEU A 86 5.74 -11.49 -4.10
C LEU A 86 6.08 -10.35 -3.14
N LEU A 87 5.87 -10.49 -1.84
CA LEU A 87 6.34 -9.47 -0.88
C LEU A 87 7.86 -9.28 -1.05
N PRO A 88 8.40 -8.04 -1.13
CA PRO A 88 7.74 -6.74 -0.92
C PRO A 88 7.29 -6.02 -2.20
N VAL A 89 7.33 -6.66 -3.38
CA VAL A 89 6.80 -6.10 -4.64
C VAL A 89 5.29 -5.88 -4.53
N THR A 90 4.59 -6.80 -3.88
CA THR A 90 3.27 -6.54 -3.30
C THR A 90 3.43 -6.06 -1.86
N PHE A 91 2.43 -5.38 -1.31
CA PHE A 91 2.45 -4.93 0.08
C PHE A 91 1.06 -4.88 0.72
N TYR A 92 1.03 -5.03 2.04
CA TYR A 92 -0.20 -4.95 2.81
C TYR A 92 -0.69 -3.51 2.95
N THR A 93 -1.99 -3.31 2.85
CA THR A 93 -2.57 -1.99 3.08
C THR A 93 -3.99 -2.08 3.63
N ARG A 94 -4.44 -0.99 4.22
CA ARG A 94 -5.86 -0.72 4.50
C ARG A 94 -6.36 0.23 3.44
N TRP A 95 -7.38 -0.20 2.72
CA TRP A 95 -8.12 0.61 1.78
C TRP A 95 -9.37 1.16 2.47
N VAL A 96 -9.45 2.48 2.60
CA VAL A 96 -10.56 3.20 3.24
C VAL A 96 -11.37 3.92 2.15
N PRO A 97 -12.57 3.42 1.80
CA PRO A 97 -13.40 4.07 0.80
C PRO A 97 -13.73 5.52 1.17
N LYS A 98 -13.68 6.42 0.19
CA LYS A 98 -14.03 7.84 0.36
C LYS A 98 -15.41 8.00 0.98
N ALA A 99 -16.38 7.21 0.52
CA ALA A 99 -17.74 7.22 1.03
C ALA A 99 -17.83 6.89 2.54
N SER A 100 -16.92 6.07 3.07
CA SER A 100 -16.84 5.78 4.51
C SER A 100 -16.30 6.97 5.31
N ILE A 101 -15.45 7.80 4.70
CA ILE A 101 -14.94 9.03 5.30
C ILE A 101 -16.01 10.11 5.28
N GLU A 102 -16.68 10.31 4.14
CA GLU A 102 -17.72 11.33 3.96
C GLU A 102 -18.94 11.08 4.86
N LYS A 103 -19.38 9.82 5.01
CA LYS A 103 -20.52 9.48 5.88
C LYS A 103 -20.15 9.45 7.36
N ARG A 104 -18.84 9.40 7.68
CA ARG A 104 -18.23 9.17 9.00
C ARG A 104 -18.62 7.84 9.67
N GLU A 105 -19.90 7.45 9.68
CA GLU A 105 -20.38 6.17 10.21
C GLU A 105 -21.52 5.57 9.35
N PRO A 106 -21.58 4.23 9.19
CA PRO A 106 -20.61 3.26 9.68
C PRO A 106 -19.27 3.36 8.92
N PHE A 107 -18.17 3.46 9.66
CA PHE A 107 -16.83 3.53 9.08
C PHE A 107 -16.38 2.14 8.64
N HIS A 108 -15.95 2.01 7.38
CA HIS A 108 -15.47 0.76 6.82
C HIS A 108 -14.09 0.94 6.19
N TYR A 109 -13.29 -0.13 6.26
CA TYR A 109 -12.06 -0.28 5.53
C TYR A 109 -11.86 -1.75 5.19
N TYR A 110 -11.06 -2.01 4.17
CA TYR A 110 -10.67 -3.35 3.76
C TYR A 110 -9.18 -3.54 4.02
N MET A 111 -8.80 -4.71 4.51
CA MET A 111 -7.41 -5.17 4.42
C MET A 111 -7.20 -5.71 3.01
N ALA A 112 -6.13 -5.27 2.36
CA ALA A 112 -5.81 -5.64 1.00
C ALA A 112 -4.31 -5.88 0.82
N LEU A 113 -3.97 -6.68 -0.18
CA LEU A 113 -2.64 -6.65 -0.81
C LEU A 113 -2.69 -5.69 -1.99
N CYS A 114 -1.59 -4.98 -2.21
CA CYS A 114 -1.49 -3.96 -3.24
C CYS A 114 -0.28 -4.23 -4.14
N ILE A 115 -0.39 -3.91 -5.42
CA ILE A 115 0.70 -3.93 -6.40
C ILE A 115 0.56 -2.74 -7.35
N SER A 116 1.67 -2.14 -7.77
CA SER A 116 1.64 -1.12 -8.83
C SER A 116 1.47 -1.76 -10.20
N LYS A 117 0.88 -1.04 -11.14
CA LYS A 117 0.75 -1.51 -12.53
C LYS A 117 2.09 -1.80 -13.21
N GLU A 118 3.11 -1.02 -12.88
CA GLU A 118 4.49 -1.23 -13.33
C GLU A 118 5.02 -2.59 -12.83
N ASN A 119 4.88 -2.86 -11.54
CA ASN A 119 5.31 -4.13 -10.95
C ASN A 119 4.48 -5.31 -11.48
N LEU A 120 3.17 -5.12 -11.70
CA LEU A 120 2.32 -6.16 -12.28
C LEU A 120 2.79 -6.60 -13.69
N ALA A 121 3.34 -5.69 -14.48
CA ALA A 121 3.86 -6.02 -15.81
C ALA A 121 5.10 -6.93 -15.74
N LEU A 122 5.94 -6.76 -14.69
CA LEU A 122 7.10 -7.60 -14.46
C LEU A 122 6.75 -8.90 -13.74
N TRP A 123 5.80 -8.86 -12.82
CA TRP A 123 5.31 -10.00 -12.04
C TRP A 123 3.79 -10.18 -12.23
N PRO A 124 3.38 -10.83 -13.33
CA PRO A 124 1.98 -11.10 -13.56
C PRO A 124 1.46 -12.04 -12.46
N VAL A 125 0.43 -11.57 -11.76
CA VAL A 125 -0.33 -12.36 -10.77
C VAL A 125 -1.77 -12.53 -11.23
N PRO A 126 -2.45 -13.60 -10.79
CA PRO A 126 -3.85 -13.78 -11.11
C PRO A 126 -4.71 -12.65 -10.52
N LEU A 127 -5.63 -12.11 -11.31
CA LEU A 127 -6.50 -10.98 -10.97
C LEU A 127 -7.96 -11.45 -10.86
N PRO A 128 -8.46 -11.76 -9.65
CA PRO A 128 -9.87 -12.14 -9.48
C PRO A 128 -10.82 -10.94 -9.67
N PRO A 129 -12.12 -11.16 -9.93
CA PRO A 129 -13.10 -10.08 -10.17
C PRO A 129 -13.25 -9.06 -9.02
N CYS A 130 -12.84 -9.42 -7.80
CA CYS A 130 -12.90 -8.53 -6.65
C CYS A 130 -11.74 -7.52 -6.59
N VAL A 131 -10.72 -7.65 -7.46
CA VAL A 131 -9.64 -6.66 -7.55
C VAL A 131 -10.22 -5.28 -7.87
N ARG A 132 -9.67 -4.26 -7.21
CA ARG A 132 -10.00 -2.86 -7.42
C ARG A 132 -8.79 -2.11 -7.93
N THR A 133 -9.01 -1.07 -8.71
CA THR A 133 -7.94 -0.23 -9.25
C THR A 133 -8.05 1.18 -8.70
N SER A 134 -6.91 1.80 -8.44
CA SER A 134 -6.79 3.24 -8.22
C SER A 134 -5.87 3.81 -9.29
N PRO A 135 -6.33 4.73 -10.15
CA PRO A 135 -5.46 5.40 -11.10
C PRO A 135 -4.36 6.20 -10.40
N GLU A 136 -3.32 6.50 -11.17
CA GLU A 136 -2.28 7.45 -10.79
C GLU A 136 -2.91 8.77 -10.33
N ARG A 137 -2.40 9.30 -9.21
CA ARG A 137 -2.97 10.49 -8.58
C ARG A 137 -2.00 11.17 -7.63
N LYS A 138 -2.18 12.48 -7.49
CA LYS A 138 -1.53 13.26 -6.44
C LYS A 138 -2.15 12.91 -5.09
N CYS A 139 -1.31 12.73 -4.09
CA CYS A 139 -1.69 12.44 -2.73
C CYS A 139 -0.96 13.35 -1.74
N ILE A 140 -1.59 13.60 -0.60
CA ILE A 140 -0.89 14.06 0.61
C ILE A 140 -0.54 12.83 1.44
N HIS A 141 0.75 12.66 1.68
CA HIS A 141 1.34 11.60 2.48
C HIS A 141 1.62 12.10 3.89
N THR A 142 1.18 11.35 4.91
CA THR A 142 1.36 11.73 6.32
C THR A 142 1.48 10.50 7.22
N ILE A 143 1.80 10.71 8.50
CA ILE A 143 1.83 9.68 9.54
C ILE A 143 0.66 9.90 10.49
N LEU A 144 -0.12 8.85 10.72
CA LEU A 144 -1.21 8.78 11.67
C LEU A 144 -0.75 8.08 12.95
N ARG A 145 -1.30 8.53 14.08
CA ARG A 145 -1.13 7.91 15.40
C ARG A 145 -2.46 7.36 15.88
N LYS A 146 -2.46 6.13 16.41
CA LYS A 146 -3.65 5.47 16.96
C LYS A 146 -3.27 4.70 18.22
N ASN A 147 -4.08 4.71 19.28
CA ASN A 147 -3.83 3.82 20.41
C ASN A 147 -4.02 2.35 19.96
N HIS A 148 -3.22 1.42 20.48
CA HIS A 148 -3.17 0.05 19.95
C HIS A 148 -4.55 -0.63 19.92
N GLU A 149 -5.33 -0.44 20.99
CA GLU A 149 -6.65 -1.06 21.21
C GLU A 149 -7.77 -0.47 20.35
N GLU A 150 -7.58 0.71 19.74
CA GLU A 150 -8.62 1.34 18.95
C GLU A 150 -8.77 0.70 17.56
N VAL A 151 -9.98 0.54 17.04
CA VAL A 151 -10.16 0.19 15.63
C VAL A 151 -9.96 1.44 14.78
N LEU A 152 -9.39 1.31 13.57
CA LEU A 152 -9.29 2.44 12.64
C LEU A 152 -10.70 2.98 12.34
N SER A 153 -10.83 4.31 12.44
CA SER A 153 -12.08 5.05 12.25
C SER A 153 -11.79 6.45 11.73
N GLY A 154 -12.83 7.19 11.33
CA GLY A 154 -12.71 8.54 10.76
C GLY A 154 -11.90 9.50 11.62
N LYS A 155 -12.02 9.42 12.95
CA LYS A 155 -11.29 10.28 13.90
C LYS A 155 -9.77 10.23 13.74
N HIS A 156 -9.24 9.09 13.30
CA HIS A 156 -7.80 8.92 13.11
C HIS A 156 -7.31 9.55 11.81
N LEU A 157 -8.23 9.91 10.91
CA LEU A 157 -7.96 10.59 9.65
C LEU A 157 -8.17 12.10 9.77
N ASP A 158 -8.82 12.59 10.83
CA ASP A 158 -9.24 13.98 10.99
C ASP A 158 -8.07 14.96 10.84
N GLN A 159 -6.89 14.66 11.41
CA GLN A 159 -5.72 15.55 11.27
C GLN A 159 -5.28 15.69 9.81
N GLY A 160 -5.31 14.60 9.05
CA GLY A 160 -5.02 14.62 7.62
C GLY A 160 -6.06 15.43 6.85
N LEU A 161 -7.35 15.18 7.13
CA LEU A 161 -8.46 15.89 6.47
C LEU A 161 -8.45 17.40 6.77
N MET A 162 -8.18 17.79 8.02
CA MET A 162 -8.02 19.20 8.41
C MET A 162 -6.83 19.86 7.70
N TYR A 163 -5.73 19.12 7.51
CA TYR A 163 -4.60 19.63 6.72
C TYR A 163 -5.01 19.87 5.26
N LEU A 164 -5.79 18.97 4.65
CA LEU A 164 -6.27 19.17 3.29
C LEU A 164 -7.06 20.47 3.16
N GLU A 165 -8.10 20.63 3.99
CA GLU A 165 -8.97 21.81 3.98
C GLU A 165 -8.18 23.11 4.19
N LYS A 166 -7.28 23.14 5.18
CA LYS A 166 -6.46 24.32 5.48
C LYS A 166 -5.53 24.74 4.33
N ASN A 167 -5.15 23.81 3.45
CA ASN A 167 -4.20 24.05 2.37
C ASN A 167 -4.85 24.06 0.97
N GLY A 168 -6.19 24.17 0.88
CA GLY A 168 -6.90 24.26 -0.40
C GLY A 168 -6.93 22.94 -1.19
N TYR A 169 -6.85 21.81 -0.48
CA TYR A 169 -6.99 20.48 -1.06
C TYR A 169 -8.36 19.89 -0.77
N ARG A 170 -8.91 19.19 -1.78
CA ARG A 170 -10.11 18.37 -1.63
C ARG A 170 -9.76 16.90 -1.75
N LEU A 171 -10.29 16.08 -0.83
CA LEU A 171 -10.17 14.62 -0.92
C LEU A 171 -10.86 14.12 -2.21
N SER A 172 -10.10 13.52 -3.12
CA SER A 172 -10.58 13.10 -4.44
C SER A 172 -10.82 11.60 -4.58
N GLY A 173 -10.51 10.81 -3.56
CA GLY A 173 -10.65 9.35 -3.62
C GLY A 173 -10.39 8.65 -2.30
N ASP A 174 -10.26 7.33 -2.40
CA ASP A 174 -10.10 6.45 -1.25
C ASP A 174 -8.73 6.61 -0.57
N VAL A 175 -8.71 6.60 0.76
CA VAL A 175 -7.48 6.74 1.53
C VAL A 175 -6.82 5.38 1.69
N MET A 176 -5.51 5.34 1.48
CA MET A 176 -4.69 4.16 1.74
C MET A 176 -3.91 4.35 3.04
N THR A 177 -3.90 3.36 3.94
CA THR A 177 -3.07 3.42 5.16
C THR A 177 -2.29 2.13 5.37
N MET A 178 -1.07 2.21 5.88
CA MET A 178 -0.26 1.03 6.21
C MET A 178 0.35 1.17 7.59
N TYR A 179 0.48 0.05 8.29
CA TYR A 179 1.15 0.01 9.59
C TYR A 179 2.66 0.24 9.41
N ILE A 180 3.25 1.04 10.30
CA ILE A 180 4.69 1.30 10.37
C ILE A 180 5.28 0.55 11.55
N SER A 181 4.85 0.88 12.76
CA SER A 181 5.44 0.39 14.00
C SER A 181 4.50 0.56 15.20
N SER A 182 4.81 -0.12 16.30
CA SER A 182 4.17 0.06 17.59
C SER A 182 5.21 0.54 18.60
N ARG A 183 4.85 1.46 19.48
CA ARG A 183 5.71 1.96 20.57
C ARG A 183 4.96 1.92 21.89
N ILE A 184 5.72 1.89 22.99
CA ILE A 184 5.18 2.13 24.33
C ILE A 184 5.43 3.61 24.65
N GLU A 185 4.36 4.37 24.85
CA GLU A 185 4.37 5.77 25.22
C GLU A 185 3.58 5.93 26.52
N GLN A 186 4.21 6.46 27.57
CA GLN A 186 3.56 6.67 28.88
C GLN A 186 2.84 5.40 29.42
N GLY A 187 3.42 4.22 29.17
CA GLY A 187 2.86 2.93 29.59
C GLY A 187 1.75 2.38 28.68
N GLN A 188 1.38 3.08 27.60
CA GLN A 188 0.37 2.64 26.64
C GLN A 188 1.00 2.24 25.30
N LYS A 189 0.48 1.20 24.67
CA LYS A 189 0.91 0.81 23.33
C LYS A 189 0.21 1.68 22.29
N VAL A 190 0.99 2.24 21.38
CA VAL A 190 0.56 3.15 20.31
C VAL A 190 1.01 2.57 18.98
N ASN A 191 0.13 2.61 17.97
CA ASN A 191 0.45 2.21 16.61
C ASN A 191 0.61 3.46 15.73
N TYR A 192 1.67 3.45 14.94
CA TYR A 192 1.90 4.42 13.88
C TYR A 192 1.59 3.80 12.52
N HIS A 193 0.93 4.59 11.69
CA HIS A 193 0.58 4.23 10.33
C HIS A 193 0.99 5.36 9.41
N TYR A 194 1.34 5.10 8.15
CA TYR A 194 1.29 6.17 7.16
C TYR A 194 -0.07 6.16 6.47
N ALA A 195 -0.43 7.30 5.88
CA ALA A 195 -1.62 7.45 5.08
C ALA A 195 -1.32 8.26 3.82
N TYR A 196 -1.95 7.87 2.72
CA TYR A 196 -2.02 8.66 1.51
C TYR A 196 -3.45 9.10 1.29
N PHE A 197 -3.65 10.42 1.25
CA PHE A 197 -4.91 11.06 0.95
C PHE A 197 -4.90 11.54 -0.50
N PRO A 198 -5.66 10.91 -1.42
CA PRO A 198 -5.86 11.43 -2.77
C PRO A 198 -6.37 12.86 -2.76
N VAL A 199 -5.75 13.75 -3.53
CA VAL A 199 -6.17 15.15 -3.57
C VAL A 199 -6.32 15.68 -4.99
N GLU A 200 -7.20 16.65 -5.10
CA GLU A 200 -7.25 17.64 -6.18
C GLU A 200 -7.06 19.02 -5.55
N THR A 201 -6.42 19.93 -6.28
CA THR A 201 -6.44 21.36 -5.92
C THR A 201 -7.81 21.93 -6.27
N GLU A 202 -8.34 22.79 -5.39
CA GLU A 202 -9.53 23.59 -5.71
C GLU A 202 -9.30 24.54 -6.90
#